data_AF-A0A383DKX4-F1
#
_entry.id   AF-A0A383DKX4-F1
#
_cell.length_a   1.000
_cell.length_b   1.000
_cell.length_c   1.000
_cell.angle_alpha   90.00
_cell.angle_beta   90.00
_cell.angle_gamma   90.00
#
_symmetry.space_group_name_H-M   'P 1'
#
loop_
_entity.id
_entity.type
_entity.pdbx_description
1 polymer ?
#
loop_
_entity_poly.entity_id
_entity_poly.type
_entity_poly.pdbx_seq_one_letter_code
_entity_poly.pdbx_strand_id
1 'polypeptide(L)' 'MISNKTKLGIAFLGPKGTYSENAVKKKYGNLIKKNPTKTVEEVFRAVVNKDSDYGIVPIENS' A
#
# COMPACT_ATOMS: atom_id res chain seq x y z
N MET A 1 -6.12 -6.17 28.11
CA MET A 1 -6.29 -5.44 26.84
C MET A 1 -5.48 -6.14 25.77
N ILE A 2 -6.14 -6.84 24.85
CA ILE A 2 -5.48 -7.40 23.67
C ILE A 2 -5.33 -6.24 22.67
N SER A 3 -4.09 -5.79 22.44
CA SER A 3 -3.79 -4.77 21.43
C SER A 3 -4.23 -5.29 20.07
N ASN A 4 -5.29 -4.69 19.53
CA ASN A 4 -5.77 -4.95 18.18
C ASN A 4 -4.66 -4.49 17.24
N LYS A 5 -3.86 -5.43 16.75
CA LYS A 5 -2.78 -5.18 15.80
C LYS A 5 -3.44 -4.79 14.47
N THR A 6 -3.78 -3.52 14.34
CA THR A 6 -4.38 -2.94 13.13
C THR A 6 -3.44 -3.26 11.98
N LYS A 7 -3.90 -4.09 11.04
CA LYS A 7 -3.12 -4.44 9.85
C LYS A 7 -2.79 -3.15 9.12
N LEU A 8 -1.51 -2.85 8.92
CA LEU A 8 -1.06 -1.63 8.26
C LEU A 8 -1.61 -1.58 6.83
N GLY A 9 -2.35 -0.53 6.49
CA GLY A 9 -2.87 -0.26 5.15
C GLY A 9 -1.78 0.28 4.24
N ILE A 10 -1.55 -0.37 3.11
CA ILE A 10 -0.56 0.06 2.13
C ILE A 10 -1.23 0.24 0.78
N ALA A 11 -1.30 1.48 0.31
CA ALA A 11 -1.67 1.83 -1.05
C ALA A 11 -0.47 1.69 -1.99
N PHE A 12 -0.69 1.16 -3.19
CA PHE A 12 0.36 1.04 -4.21
C PHE A 12 -0.22 1.06 -5.61
N LEU A 13 0.59 1.50 -6.58
CA LEU A 13 0.24 1.47 -8.00
C LEU A 13 0.12 0.01 -8.48
N GLY A 14 -1.09 -0.38 -8.86
CA GLY A 14 -1.43 -1.70 -9.39
C GLY A 14 -1.23 -1.80 -10.90
N PRO A 15 -1.61 -2.94 -11.53
CA PRO A 15 -2.51 -3.99 -11.02
C PRO A 15 -1.87 -4.99 -10.04
N LYS A 16 -2.68 -5.83 -9.37
CA LYS A 16 -2.21 -6.97 -8.55
C LYS A 16 -1.19 -7.79 -9.36
N GLY A 17 -0.04 -8.11 -8.77
CA GLY A 17 1.04 -8.84 -9.45
C GLY A 17 2.17 -8.00 -10.03
N THR A 18 2.14 -6.66 -9.95
CA THR A 18 3.31 -5.82 -10.27
C THR A 18 4.40 -5.94 -9.20
N TYR A 19 5.64 -5.55 -9.53
CA TYR A 19 6.82 -5.58 -8.64
C TYR A 19 6.54 -5.08 -7.20
N SER A 20 5.63 -4.12 -7.06
CA SER A 20 5.17 -3.54 -5.79
C SER A 20 4.56 -4.57 -4.84
N GLU A 21 3.82 -5.58 -5.31
CA GLU A 21 3.20 -6.58 -4.43
C GLU A 21 4.25 -7.45 -3.71
N ASN A 22 5.30 -7.85 -4.43
CA ASN A 22 6.36 -8.68 -3.87
C ASN A 22 7.23 -7.88 -2.89
N ALA A 23 7.52 -6.61 -3.18
CA ALA A 23 8.21 -5.71 -2.25
C ALA A 23 7.43 -5.53 -0.93
N VAL A 24 6.11 -5.35 -1.05
CA VAL A 24 5.19 -5.20 0.07
C VAL A 24 5.10 -6.47 0.93
N LYS A 25 4.99 -7.66 0.31
CA LYS A 25 5.03 -8.94 1.04
C LYS A 25 6.37 -9.15 1.76
N LYS A 26 7.50 -8.85 1.09
CA LYS A 26 8.85 -9.08 1.64
C LYS A 26 9.19 -8.17 2.82
N LYS A 27 8.73 -6.91 2.80
CA LYS A 27 9.05 -5.91 3.84
C LYS A 27 8.13 -5.96 5.05
N TYR A 28 6.86 -6.36 4.88
CA TYR A 28 5.85 -6.23 5.95
C TYR A 28 5.10 -7.54 6.30
N GLY A 29 5.40 -8.65 5.63
CA GLY A 29 4.78 -9.96 5.90
C GLY A 29 3.26 -9.98 5.64
N ASN A 30 2.54 -10.83 6.38
CA ASN A 30 1.07 -11.00 6.26
C ASN A 30 0.25 -9.98 7.08
N LEU A 31 0.89 -9.01 7.71
CA LEU A 31 0.26 -8.07 8.67
C LEU A 31 -0.17 -6.75 8.03
N ILE A 32 -0.48 -6.78 6.74
CA ILE A 32 -0.83 -5.59 5.95
C ILE A 32 -2.17 -5.77 5.24
N LYS A 33 -2.90 -4.66 5.12
CA LYS A 33 -4.05 -4.54 4.23
C LYS A 33 -3.55 -3.90 2.93
N LYS A 34 -3.62 -4.66 1.85
CA LYS A 34 -3.20 -4.20 0.51
C LYS A 34 -4.31 -3.43 -0.16
N ASN A 35 -4.01 -2.20 -0.58
CA ASN A 35 -4.94 -1.32 -1.28
C ASN A 35 -4.36 -0.99 -2.69
N PRO A 36 -4.55 -1.88 -3.69
CA PRO A 36 -4.11 -1.59 -5.05
C PRO A 36 -4.90 -0.43 -5.64
N THR A 37 -4.21 0.47 -6.33
CA THR A 37 -4.78 1.67 -6.96
C THR A 37 -4.46 1.69 -8.44
N LYS A 38 -5.18 2.48 -9.24
CA LYS A 38 -5.01 2.55 -10.69
C LYS A 38 -4.01 3.60 -11.13
N THR A 39 -3.81 4.64 -10.33
CA THR A 39 -2.87 5.74 -10.64
C THR A 39 -2.10 6.18 -9.41
N VAL A 40 -1.02 6.95 -9.62
CA VAL A 40 -0.21 7.49 -8.52
C VAL A 40 -0.99 8.52 -7.70
N GLU A 41 -1.85 9.31 -8.33
CA GLU A 41 -2.77 10.25 -7.66
C GLU A 41 -3.68 9.53 -6.68
N GLU A 42 -4.15 8.33 -7.04
CA GLU A 42 -4.96 7.51 -6.15
C GLU A 42 -4.18 6.99 -4.93
N VAL A 43 -2.88 6.71 -5.07
CA VAL A 43 -2.01 6.36 -3.93
C VAL A 43 -1.93 7.54 -2.97
N PHE A 44 -1.69 8.75 -3.48
CA PHE A 44 -1.64 9.96 -2.66
C PHE A 44 -2.97 10.21 -1.95
N ARG A 45 -4.08 10.13 -2.68
CA ARG A 45 -5.44 10.30 -2.13
C ARG A 45 -5.71 9.30 -1.00
N ALA A 46 -5.33 8.04 -1.17
CA ALA A 46 -5.55 7.01 -0.16
C ALA A 46 -4.78 7.28 1.15
N VAL A 47 -3.57 7.87 1.07
CA VAL A 47 -2.81 8.25 2.27
C VAL A 47 -3.38 9.51 2.91
N VAL A 48 -3.67 10.55 2.12
CA VAL A 48 -4.24 11.82 2.62
C VAL A 48 -5.58 11.60 3.31
N ASN A 49 -6.43 10.74 2.75
CA ASN A 49 -7.74 10.40 3.32
C ASN A 49 -7.69 9.43 4.49
N LYS A 50 -6.50 8.93 4.87
CA LYS A 50 -6.31 7.87 5.89
C LYS A 50 -6.97 6.53 5.54
N ASP A 51 -7.23 6.28 4.26
CA ASP A 51 -7.65 4.97 3.77
C ASP A 51 -6.49 3.95 3.81
N SER A 52 -5.24 4.45 3.83
CA SER A 52 -3.99 3.70 3.97
C SER A 52 -3.01 4.45 4.86
N ASP A 53 -2.21 3.70 5.62
CA ASP A 53 -1.15 4.26 6.47
C ASP A 53 0.07 4.69 5.64
N TYR A 54 0.35 3.97 4.54
CA TYR A 54 1.49 4.25 3.66
C TYR A 54 1.11 4.13 2.18
N GLY A 55 1.84 4.87 1.34
CA GLY A 55 1.77 4.80 -0.11
C GLY A 55 3.10 4.37 -0.72
N ILE A 56 3.06 3.54 -1.75
CA ILE A 56 4.24 3.14 -2.55
C ILE A 56 4.01 3.60 -3.99
N VAL A 57 4.92 4.45 -4.45
CA VAL A 57 4.93 5.02 -5.80
C VAL A 57 6.28 4.72 -6.47
N PRO A 58 6.33 4.46 -7.79
CA PRO A 58 7.59 4.33 -8.51
C PRO A 58 8.33 5.68 -8.53
N ILE A 59 9.65 5.66 -8.37
CA ILE A 59 10.48 6.87 -8.46
C ILE A 59 10.65 7.33 -9.92
N GLU A 60 10.61 6.39 -10.86
CA GLU A 60 10.57 6.66 -12.30
C GLU A 60 9.12 6.57 -12.75
N ASN A 61 8.45 7.72 -12.71
CA ASN A 61 7.07 7.88 -13.11
C ASN A 61 7.09 8.69 -14.42
N SER A 62 7.41 8.03 -15.54
CA SER A 62 7.23 8.60 -16.89
C SER A 62 5.79 8.46 -17.34
#